data_AF-A0A182X2Y0-F1
#
_entry.id   AF-A0A182X2Y0-F1
#
_cell.length_a   1.000
_cell.length_b   1.000
_cell.length_c   1.000
_cell.angle_alpha   90.00
_cell.angle_beta   90.00
_cell.angle_gamma   90.00
#
_symmetry.space_group_name_H-M   'P 1'
#
loop_
_entity.id
_entity.type
_entity.pdbx_description
1 polymer ?
#
loop_
_entity_poly.entity_id
_entity_poly.type
_entity_poly.pdbx_seq_one_letter_code
_entity_poly.pdbx_strand_id
1 'polypeptide(L)'
;MSLLGGENIRLLQKLFKADDDGSSSDDEPTAQDVPQLGTQPNPEPSTLEQWEAQQLHQDRALFDSRKQPDYRISYRQTVATEDIYLQMNCKTPATASCESMVVEVFLTAEDDSVGIHQIELEVQEQRVTVGSPRYRLELTLPHRINPDRGNAAWLSDQKTLRLTLVMVRELDFVNF
;
A
#
# COMPACT_ATOMS: atom_id res chain seq x y z
N MET A 1 -5.05 49.90 19.05
CA MET A 1 -4.66 48.90 18.04
C MET A 1 -5.58 47.70 18.21
N SER A 2 -6.06 47.18 17.08
CA SER A 2 -7.33 46.50 16.92
C SER A 2 -7.50 45.17 17.67
N LEU A 3 -8.75 44.99 18.13
CA LEU A 3 -9.38 43.72 18.50
C LEU A 3 -9.83 43.00 17.23
N LEU A 4 -9.40 41.76 17.02
CA LEU A 4 -9.94 40.78 16.07
C LEU A 4 -9.68 39.39 16.68
N GLY A 5 -10.60 38.46 16.83
CA GLY A 5 -11.99 38.38 16.39
C GLY A 5 -12.47 36.98 16.79
N GLY A 6 -13.35 36.91 17.80
CA GLY A 6 -13.90 35.67 18.36
C GLY A 6 -15.04 35.07 17.53
N GLU A 7 -14.94 35.14 16.19
CA GLU A 7 -16.04 34.80 15.29
C GLU A 7 -16.01 33.36 14.75
N ASN A 8 -14.90 32.62 14.90
CA ASN A 8 -14.77 31.28 14.31
C ASN A 8 -15.41 30.12 15.09
N ILE A 9 -15.88 30.32 16.33
CA ILE A 9 -16.37 29.20 17.17
C ILE A 9 -17.90 29.01 17.03
N ARG A 10 -18.63 30.01 16.55
CA ARG A 10 -20.10 29.96 16.47
C ARG A 10 -20.64 29.22 15.24
N LEU A 11 -19.84 29.05 14.19
CA LEU A 11 -20.27 28.35 12.97
C LEU A 11 -20.24 26.82 13.13
N LEU A 12 -19.43 26.27 14.03
CA LEU A 12 -19.32 24.81 14.23
C LEU A 12 -20.48 24.20 15.03
N GLN A 13 -21.12 24.94 15.94
CA GLN A 13 -22.26 24.42 16.73
C GLN A 13 -23.56 24.36 15.93
N LYS A 14 -23.65 25.04 14.79
CA LYS A 14 -24.88 25.06 13.95
C LYS A 14 -24.98 23.86 13.00
N LEU A 15 -23.89 23.13 12.79
CA LEU A 15 -23.87 21.98 11.87
C LEU A 15 -24.29 20.65 12.54
N PHE A 16 -24.31 20.59 13.87
CA PHE A 16 -24.55 19.33 14.61
C PHE A 16 -25.96 19.20 15.20
N LYS A 17 -26.88 20.15 14.92
CA LYS A 17 -28.19 20.24 15.61
C LYS A 17 -29.42 20.31 14.71
N ALA A 18 -29.28 19.92 13.45
CA ALA A 18 -30.35 19.39 12.61
C ALA A 18 -29.78 18.03 12.17
N ASP A 19 -30.21 16.90 12.72
CA ASP A 19 -31.50 16.29 12.46
C ASP A 19 -31.91 15.36 13.62
N ASP A 20 -33.04 15.63 14.26
CA ASP A 20 -33.83 14.66 15.04
C ASP A 20 -35.29 15.12 15.05
N ASP A 21 -36.18 14.33 14.41
CA ASP A 21 -37.63 14.12 14.64
C ASP A 21 -38.49 13.93 13.35
N GLY A 22 -38.60 12.68 12.89
CA GLY A 22 -39.86 11.89 12.77
C GLY A 22 -40.92 12.11 11.66
N SER A 23 -41.01 11.14 10.71
CA SER A 23 -42.20 10.30 10.34
C SER A 23 -42.84 10.34 8.90
N SER A 24 -42.83 9.14 8.23
CA SER A 24 -43.74 8.50 7.23
C SER A 24 -43.99 9.18 5.84
N SER A 25 -43.87 8.57 4.64
CA SER A 25 -44.46 7.31 4.06
C SER A 25 -43.78 6.92 2.70
N ASP A 26 -44.10 5.73 2.18
CA ASP A 26 -43.56 4.88 1.08
C ASP A 26 -43.24 5.44 -0.33
N ASP A 27 -42.18 4.90 -0.99
CA ASP A 27 -42.18 4.05 -2.22
C ASP A 27 -40.76 3.93 -2.84
N GLU A 28 -40.35 2.71 -3.23
CA GLU A 28 -39.03 2.35 -3.84
C GLU A 28 -38.98 2.71 -5.35
N PRO A 29 -37.80 2.84 -6.04
CA PRO A 29 -36.99 1.67 -6.42
C PRO A 29 -35.45 1.84 -6.46
N THR A 30 -34.75 0.80 -6.02
CA THR A 30 -33.54 0.15 -6.58
C THR A 30 -32.48 0.97 -7.35
N ALA A 31 -31.22 1.02 -6.84
CA ALA A 31 -29.99 0.77 -7.63
C ALA A 31 -28.69 0.78 -6.77
N GLN A 32 -28.13 -0.42 -6.62
CA GLN A 32 -26.69 -0.74 -6.75
C GLN A 32 -25.72 -0.37 -5.63
N ASP A 33 -25.66 -1.30 -4.67
CA ASP A 33 -24.45 -1.93 -4.11
C ASP A 33 -23.11 -1.43 -4.71
N VAL A 34 -22.38 -0.64 -3.93
CA VAL A 34 -20.95 -0.39 -4.14
C VAL A 34 -20.21 -1.06 -2.98
N PRO A 35 -19.42 -2.13 -3.21
CA PRO A 35 -18.76 -2.84 -2.12
C PRO A 35 -17.73 -1.92 -1.46
N GLN A 36 -17.88 -1.70 -0.16
CA GLN A 36 -16.91 -0.99 0.66
C GLN A 36 -15.60 -1.78 0.71
N LEU A 37 -14.55 -1.23 0.10
CA LEU A 37 -13.19 -1.72 0.21
C LEU A 37 -12.73 -1.50 1.68
N GLY A 38 -12.59 -2.60 2.42
CA GLY A 38 -12.26 -2.57 3.85
C GLY A 38 -10.96 -1.82 4.14
N THR A 39 -11.10 -0.61 4.68
CA THR A 39 -10.01 0.06 5.40
C THR A 39 -9.98 -0.58 6.79
N GLN A 40 -9.03 -1.48 7.02
CA GLN A 40 -8.69 -1.91 8.39
C GLN A 40 -8.27 -0.65 9.16
N PRO A 41 -8.91 -0.31 10.30
CA PRO A 41 -8.46 0.80 11.12
C PRO A 41 -7.07 0.45 11.67
N ASN A 42 -6.09 1.32 11.42
CA ASN A 42 -4.79 1.25 12.08
C ASN A 42 -5.06 1.25 13.60
N PRO A 43 -4.62 0.22 14.37
CA PRO A 43 -4.92 0.17 15.79
C PRO A 43 -4.31 1.40 16.48
N GLU A 44 -5.15 2.19 17.14
CA GLU A 44 -4.68 3.30 17.96
C GLU A 44 -3.74 2.74 19.04
N PRO A 45 -2.54 3.33 19.23
CA PRO A 45 -1.58 2.79 20.18
C PRO A 45 -2.18 2.85 21.58
N SER A 46 -2.26 1.70 22.24
CA SER A 46 -2.92 1.56 23.55
C SER A 46 -1.99 1.87 24.73
N THR A 47 -0.69 1.97 24.48
CA THR A 47 0.35 2.26 25.48
C THR A 47 1.18 3.47 25.07
N LEU A 48 1.62 4.27 26.04
CA LEU A 48 2.49 5.44 25.83
C LEU A 48 3.74 5.12 25.01
N GLU A 49 4.41 4.00 25.28
CA GLU A 49 5.60 3.55 24.54
C GLU A 49 5.31 3.30 23.04
N GLN A 50 4.12 2.76 22.72
CA GLN A 50 3.73 2.53 21.33
C GLN A 50 3.41 3.85 20.61
N TRP A 51 2.82 4.79 21.34
CA TRP A 51 2.62 6.17 20.88
C TRP A 51 3.97 6.84 20.56
N GLU A 52 4.93 6.78 21.48
CA GLU A 52 6.27 7.35 21.29
C GLU A 52 6.99 6.70 20.11
N ALA A 53 6.93 5.37 19.97
CA ALA A 53 7.54 4.66 18.84
C ALA A 53 6.91 5.05 17.50
N GLN A 54 5.58 5.18 17.43
CA GLN A 54 4.88 5.64 16.23
C GLN A 54 5.23 7.08 15.87
N GLN A 55 5.35 7.95 16.88
CA GLN A 55 5.71 9.35 16.70
C GLN A 55 7.15 9.49 16.19
N LEU A 56 8.10 8.74 16.76
CA LEU A 56 9.49 8.69 16.29
C LEU A 56 9.60 8.18 14.84
N HIS A 57 8.78 7.21 14.44
CA HIS A 57 8.74 6.74 13.05
C HIS A 57 8.23 7.82 12.09
N GLN A 58 7.13 8.50 12.46
CA GLN A 58 6.58 9.62 11.69
C GLN A 58 7.57 10.78 11.59
N ASP A 59 8.19 11.17 12.71
CA ASP A 59 9.21 12.22 12.74
C ASP A 59 10.40 11.84 11.85
N ARG A 60 10.89 10.60 11.94
CA ARG A 60 11.97 10.12 11.08
C ARG A 60 11.61 10.18 9.60
N ALA A 61 10.35 9.95 9.23
CA ALA A 61 9.88 10.09 7.85
C ALA A 61 9.78 11.57 7.43
N LEU A 62 9.33 12.46 8.32
CA LEU A 62 9.21 13.91 8.05
C LEU A 62 10.57 14.61 7.96
N PHE A 63 11.56 14.17 8.73
CA PHE A 63 12.92 14.72 8.73
C PHE A 63 13.86 13.99 7.77
N ASP A 64 13.39 13.00 7.01
CA ASP A 64 14.19 12.35 5.99
C ASP A 64 14.36 13.30 4.79
N SER A 65 15.59 13.77 4.56
CA SER A 65 15.93 14.64 3.43
C SER A 65 16.05 13.89 2.11
N ARG A 66 16.00 12.54 2.14
CA ARG A 66 16.08 11.69 0.96
C ARG A 66 14.81 11.78 0.13
N LYS A 67 14.98 11.72 -1.18
CA LYS A 67 13.85 11.76 -2.11
C LYS A 67 13.16 10.41 -2.16
N GLN A 68 11.87 10.40 -2.50
CA GLN A 68 11.19 9.17 -2.86
C GLN A 68 11.55 8.79 -4.31
N PRO A 69 12.01 7.56 -4.56
CA PRO A 69 12.30 7.10 -5.93
C PRO A 69 11.00 6.79 -6.67
N ASP A 70 11.07 6.81 -8.00
CA ASP A 70 9.98 6.32 -8.84
C ASP A 70 9.89 4.80 -8.70
N TYR A 71 8.67 4.27 -8.71
CA TYR A 71 8.44 2.83 -8.61
C TYR A 71 7.26 2.39 -9.48
N ARG A 72 7.36 1.16 -9.97
CA ARG A 72 6.31 0.51 -10.76
C ARG A 72 5.93 -0.81 -10.11
N ILE A 73 4.62 -1.01 -9.94
CA ILE A 73 4.05 -2.29 -9.50
C ILE A 73 3.43 -2.96 -10.70
N SER A 74 3.79 -4.22 -10.93
CA SER A 74 3.22 -5.09 -11.96
C SER A 74 2.86 -6.45 -11.36
N TYR A 75 1.91 -7.15 -11.97
CA TYR A 75 1.47 -8.46 -11.50
C TYR A 75 1.86 -9.53 -12.51
N ARG A 76 2.42 -10.64 -12.04
CA ARG A 76 2.87 -11.76 -12.87
C ARG A 76 2.11 -13.02 -12.51
N GLN A 77 1.62 -13.68 -13.56
CA GLN A 77 0.94 -14.97 -13.48
C GLN A 77 1.81 -16.05 -14.12
N THR A 78 1.97 -17.16 -13.42
CA THR A 78 2.59 -18.36 -13.97
C THR A 78 1.54 -19.11 -14.77
N VAL A 79 1.73 -19.26 -16.09
CA VAL A 79 0.81 -19.99 -16.97
C VAL A 79 1.51 -21.25 -17.49
N ALA A 80 0.90 -22.41 -17.26
CA ALA A 80 1.31 -23.69 -17.81
C ALA A 80 0.63 -23.94 -19.16
N THR A 81 1.11 -24.94 -19.90
CA THR A 81 0.49 -25.32 -21.18
C THR A 81 -0.94 -25.81 -21.00
N GLU A 82 -1.26 -26.50 -19.90
CA GLU A 82 -2.63 -26.90 -19.55
C GLU A 82 -3.56 -25.69 -19.35
N ASP A 83 -3.06 -24.59 -18.78
CA ASP A 83 -3.84 -23.35 -18.59
C ASP A 83 -4.21 -22.72 -19.93
N ILE A 84 -3.27 -22.74 -20.89
CA ILE A 84 -3.44 -22.10 -22.21
C ILE A 84 -4.26 -22.97 -23.16
N TYR A 85 -4.01 -24.28 -23.18
CA TYR A 85 -4.58 -25.18 -24.18
C TYR A 85 -5.81 -25.96 -23.70
N LEU A 86 -5.89 -26.24 -22.39
CA LEU A 86 -6.97 -27.05 -21.82
C LEU A 86 -7.87 -26.27 -20.87
N GLN A 87 -7.45 -25.06 -20.46
CA GLN A 87 -8.19 -24.18 -19.56
C GLN A 87 -8.60 -24.86 -18.24
N MET A 88 -7.81 -25.83 -17.78
CA MET A 88 -8.17 -26.72 -16.66
C MET A 88 -8.11 -26.04 -15.30
N ASN A 89 -7.25 -25.04 -15.12
CA ASN A 89 -6.92 -24.45 -13.81
C ASN A 89 -7.70 -23.15 -13.51
N CYS A 90 -8.79 -22.90 -14.25
CA CYS A 90 -9.67 -21.72 -14.13
C CYS A 90 -8.94 -20.36 -14.05
N LYS A 91 -7.71 -20.26 -14.56
CA LYS A 91 -6.89 -19.06 -14.54
C LYS A 91 -7.47 -18.01 -15.49
N THR A 92 -7.71 -16.82 -14.96
CA THR A 92 -8.19 -15.68 -15.74
C THR A 92 -7.02 -14.75 -16.08
N PRO A 93 -7.12 -13.90 -17.12
CA PRO A 93 -6.13 -12.84 -17.38
C PRO A 93 -6.22 -11.67 -16.37
N ALA A 94 -7.08 -11.77 -15.35
CA ALA A 94 -7.22 -10.75 -14.34
C ALA A 94 -6.10 -10.83 -13.29
N THR A 95 -5.79 -9.70 -12.67
CA THR A 95 -4.81 -9.61 -11.57
C THR A 95 -5.15 -10.52 -10.38
N ALA A 96 -6.42 -10.89 -10.22
CA ALA A 96 -6.88 -11.85 -9.23
C ALA A 96 -6.21 -13.23 -9.37
N SER A 97 -5.81 -13.63 -10.58
CA SER A 97 -5.12 -14.90 -10.84
C SER A 97 -3.58 -14.79 -10.76
N CYS A 98 -2.99 -13.58 -10.71
CA CYS A 98 -1.53 -13.38 -10.69
C CYS A 98 -0.89 -13.71 -9.33
N GLU A 99 -0.09 -14.76 -9.23
CA GLU A 99 0.50 -15.25 -7.96
C GLU A 99 1.61 -14.33 -7.41
N SER A 100 2.31 -13.61 -8.29
CA SER A 100 3.46 -12.79 -7.94
C SER A 100 3.18 -11.31 -8.19
N MET A 101 3.60 -10.46 -7.26
CA MET A 101 3.68 -9.02 -7.41
C MET A 101 5.14 -8.64 -7.68
N VAL A 102 5.38 -7.87 -8.73
CA VAL A 102 6.72 -7.39 -9.11
C VAL A 102 6.78 -5.89 -8.87
N VAL A 103 7.64 -5.46 -7.95
CA VAL A 103 7.88 -4.06 -7.63
C VAL A 103 9.25 -3.66 -8.17
N GLU A 104 9.28 -2.70 -9.07
CA GLU A 104 10.51 -2.15 -9.63
C GLU A 104 10.73 -0.75 -9.09
N VAL A 105 11.88 -0.52 -8.47
CA VAL A 105 12.25 0.77 -7.89
C VAL A 105 13.40 1.35 -8.70
N PHE A 106 13.18 2.53 -9.28
CA PHE A 106 14.13 3.21 -10.14
C PHE A 106 15.03 4.13 -9.31
N LEU A 107 16.33 3.79 -9.25
CA LEU A 107 17.35 4.54 -8.49
C LEU A 107 18.29 5.31 -9.44
N THR A 108 17.73 5.93 -10.48
CA THR A 108 18.51 6.50 -11.59
C THR A 108 19.32 7.75 -11.23
N ALA A 109 18.94 8.53 -10.21
CA ALA A 109 19.70 9.72 -9.80
C ALA A 109 20.82 9.44 -8.79
N GLU A 110 21.09 8.17 -8.50
CA GLU A 110 22.27 7.77 -7.74
C GLU A 110 23.49 7.73 -8.66
N ASP A 111 24.63 8.17 -8.12
CA ASP A 111 25.90 8.17 -8.85
C ASP A 111 26.29 6.73 -9.24
N ASP A 112 27.08 6.55 -10.32
CA ASP A 112 27.47 5.22 -10.82
C ASP A 112 28.27 4.38 -9.80
N SER A 113 28.71 4.99 -8.70
CA SER A 113 29.38 4.31 -7.58
C SER A 113 28.43 3.59 -6.62
N VAL A 114 27.12 3.82 -6.69
CA VAL A 114 26.14 3.15 -5.81
C VAL A 114 25.90 1.74 -6.34
N GLY A 115 26.67 0.80 -5.81
CA GLY A 115 26.44 -0.62 -5.99
C GLY A 115 25.40 -1.18 -5.02
N ILE A 116 24.98 -2.42 -5.25
CA ILE A 116 24.04 -3.19 -4.40
C ILE A 116 24.37 -3.14 -2.91
N HIS A 117 25.64 -2.95 -2.53
CA HIS A 117 26.09 -2.88 -1.14
C HIS A 117 25.55 -1.69 -0.34
N GLN A 118 25.12 -0.62 -1.00
CA GLN A 118 24.59 0.57 -0.35
C GLN A 118 23.05 0.57 -0.29
N ILE A 119 22.42 -0.48 -0.83
CA ILE A 119 20.97 -0.61 -0.87
C ILE A 119 20.54 -1.47 0.31
N GLU A 120 19.74 -0.88 1.19
CA GLU A 120 19.07 -1.56 2.29
C GLU A 120 17.67 -1.97 1.82
N LEU A 121 17.32 -3.24 2.02
CA LEU A 121 16.01 -3.77 1.66
C LEU A 121 15.42 -4.48 2.87
N GLU A 122 14.25 -4.02 3.30
CA GLU A 122 13.45 -4.67 4.33
C GLU A 122 12.10 -5.07 3.72
N VAL A 123 11.76 -6.35 3.82
CA VAL A 123 10.52 -6.91 3.30
C VAL A 123 9.73 -7.48 4.47
N GLN A 124 8.59 -6.88 4.76
CA GLN A 124 7.61 -7.34 5.74
C GLN A 124 6.37 -7.87 5.00
N GLU A 125 5.46 -8.51 5.73
CA GLU A 125 4.27 -9.15 5.16
C GLU A 125 3.38 -8.20 4.34
N GLN A 126 3.30 -6.92 4.71
CA GLN A 126 2.47 -5.92 4.01
C GLN A 126 3.19 -4.58 3.83
N ARG A 127 4.51 -4.53 4.05
CA ARG A 127 5.31 -3.32 3.92
C ARG A 127 6.66 -3.65 3.30
N VAL A 128 7.14 -2.81 2.40
CA VAL A 128 8.47 -2.90 1.82
C VAL A 128 9.16 -1.57 2.02
N THR A 129 10.36 -1.62 2.59
CA THR A 129 11.21 -0.45 2.77
C THR A 129 12.48 -0.64 1.95
N VAL A 130 12.76 0.31 1.07
CA VAL A 130 14.00 0.36 0.30
C VAL A 130 14.74 1.63 0.69
N GLY A 131 15.94 1.46 1.21
CA GLY A 131 16.85 2.54 1.60
C GLY A 131 18.07 2.58 0.69
N SER A 132 18.46 3.78 0.29
CA SER A 132 19.73 4.08 -0.33
C SER A 132 20.26 5.40 0.23
N PRO A 133 21.49 5.82 -0.07
CA PRO A 133 22.05 7.07 0.42
C PRO A 133 21.23 8.31 0.04
N ARG A 134 20.67 8.39 -1.18
CA ARG A 134 19.85 9.54 -1.61
C ARG A 134 18.36 9.27 -1.69
N TYR A 135 17.96 8.00 -1.81
CA TYR A 135 16.54 7.62 -1.91
C TYR A 135 16.07 6.80 -0.73
N ARG A 136 14.84 7.03 -0.33
CA ARG A 136 14.10 6.16 0.58
C ARG A 136 12.69 5.95 0.06
N LEU A 137 12.28 4.70 0.00
CA LEU A 137 10.92 4.30 -0.34
C LEU A 137 10.37 3.46 0.79
N GLU A 138 9.21 3.84 1.30
CA GLU A 138 8.44 3.03 2.23
C GLU A 138 7.06 2.81 1.58
N LEU A 139 6.79 1.57 1.19
CA LEU A 139 5.59 1.20 0.45
C LEU A 139 4.76 0.24 1.28
N THR A 140 3.50 0.60 1.54
CA THR A 140 2.52 -0.34 2.09
C THR A 140 1.84 -1.07 0.93
N LEU A 141 1.86 -2.40 0.98
CA LEU A 141 1.34 -3.25 -0.09
C LEU A 141 -0.18 -3.45 0.07
N PRO A 142 -0.95 -3.54 -1.04
CA PRO A 142 -2.38 -3.82 -1.00
C PRO A 142 -2.72 -5.26 -0.58
N HIS A 143 -1.78 -6.19 -0.78
CA HIS A 143 -1.93 -7.60 -0.44
C HIS A 143 -0.78 -8.07 0.43
N ARG A 144 -1.07 -9.04 1.28
CA ARG A 144 -0.07 -9.74 2.09
C ARG A 144 0.82 -10.58 1.19
N ILE A 145 2.10 -10.61 1.53
CA ILE A 145 3.13 -11.34 0.81
C ILE A 145 3.86 -12.31 1.74
N ASN A 146 4.46 -13.33 1.14
CA ASN A 146 5.37 -14.21 1.84
C ASN A 146 6.81 -13.70 1.64
N PRO A 147 7.48 -13.19 2.70
CA PRO A 147 8.84 -12.65 2.59
C PRO A 147 9.89 -13.72 2.25
N ASP A 148 9.71 -14.96 2.70
CA ASP A 148 10.67 -16.06 2.48
C ASP A 148 10.67 -16.58 1.04
N ARG A 149 9.53 -16.51 0.36
CA ARG A 149 9.38 -16.93 -1.05
C ARG A 149 9.67 -15.82 -2.06
N GLY A 150 9.95 -14.61 -1.57
CA GLY A 150 10.30 -13.47 -2.41
C GLY A 150 11.69 -13.59 -3.03
N ASN A 151 11.94 -12.84 -4.11
CA ASN A 151 13.25 -12.70 -4.74
C ASN A 151 13.52 -11.23 -5.04
N ALA A 152 14.74 -10.76 -4.84
CA ALA A 152 15.18 -9.42 -5.21
C ALA A 152 16.37 -9.50 -6.17
N ALA A 153 16.30 -8.76 -7.26
CA ALA A 153 17.34 -8.70 -8.27
C ALA A 153 17.71 -7.24 -8.55
N TRP A 154 19.00 -6.93 -8.45
CA TRP A 154 19.54 -5.63 -8.84
C TRP A 154 19.89 -5.63 -10.33
N LEU A 155 19.26 -4.74 -11.11
CA LEU A 155 19.56 -4.53 -12.51
C LEU A 155 20.48 -3.31 -12.64
N SER A 156 21.79 -3.55 -12.67
CA SER A 156 22.81 -2.48 -12.71
C SER A 156 22.72 -1.62 -13.97
N ASP A 157 22.39 -2.21 -15.12
CA ASP A 157 22.23 -1.53 -16.41
C ASP A 157 21.17 -0.41 -16.35
N GLN A 158 20.05 -0.67 -15.67
CA GLN A 158 18.94 0.27 -15.54
C GLN A 158 18.88 0.96 -14.18
N LYS A 159 19.86 0.70 -13.29
CA LYS A 159 19.85 1.12 -11.88
C LYS A 159 18.50 0.88 -11.20
N THR A 160 17.95 -0.32 -11.40
CA THR A 160 16.60 -0.66 -10.97
C THR A 160 16.64 -1.87 -10.04
N LEU A 161 16.04 -1.73 -8.85
CA LEU A 161 15.83 -2.84 -7.93
C LEU A 161 14.50 -3.50 -8.27
N ARG A 162 14.54 -4.76 -8.72
CA ARG A 162 13.36 -5.55 -9.05
C ARG A 162 13.08 -6.56 -7.95
N LEU A 163 11.96 -6.38 -7.26
CA LEU A 163 11.43 -7.25 -6.23
C LEU A 163 10.33 -8.13 -6.84
N THR A 164 10.43 -9.44 -6.69
CA THR A 164 9.39 -10.40 -7.02
C THR A 164 8.86 -10.98 -5.72
N LEU A 165 7.68 -10.52 -5.31
CA LEU A 165 7.04 -10.86 -4.06
C LEU A 165 5.92 -11.86 -4.34
N VAL A 166 5.88 -12.97 -3.62
CA VAL A 166 4.80 -13.97 -3.76
C VAL A 166 3.66 -13.57 -2.83
N MET A 167 2.47 -13.37 -3.38
CA MET A 167 1.30 -12.98 -2.58
C MET A 167 0.73 -14.19 -1.84
N VAL A 168 0.25 -13.97 -0.62
CA VAL A 168 -0.47 -14.98 0.17
C VAL A 168 -1.96 -14.72 -0.01
N ARG A 169 -2.69 -15.67 -0.58
CA ARG A 169 -4.14 -15.61 -0.72
C ARG A 169 -4.80 -16.69 0.12
N GLU A 170 -5.86 -16.33 0.83
CA GLU A 170 -6.57 -17.25 1.76
C GLU A 170 -7.34 -18.37 1.05
N LEU A 171 -7.40 -18.40 -0.28
CA LEU A 171 -8.12 -19.40 -1.08
C LEU A 171 -7.26 -20.01 -2.19
N ASP A 172 -5.93 -19.86 -2.13
CA ASP A 172 -5.03 -20.39 -3.17
C ASP A 172 -5.08 -21.92 -3.27
N PHE A 173 -5.52 -22.59 -2.20
CA PHE A 173 -5.73 -24.05 -2.15
C PHE A 173 -7.07 -24.50 -2.76
N VAL A 174 -7.93 -23.60 -3.22
CA VAL A 174 -9.25 -23.93 -3.82
C VAL A 174 -9.33 -23.60 -5.30
N ASN A 175 -8.28 -22.98 -5.88
CA ASN A 175 -8.18 -22.85 -7.33
C ASN A 175 -7.75 -24.21 -7.90
N PHE A 176 -8.75 -25.03 -8.22
CA PHE A 176 -8.64 -26.25 -9.02
C PHE A 176 -9.33 -26.07 -10.36
#